data_AF-W9H8F7-F1
#
_entry.id   AF-W9H8F7-F1
#
_cell.length_a   1.000
_cell.length_b   1.000
_cell.length_c   1.000
_cell.angle_alpha   90.00
_cell.angle_beta   90.00
_cell.angle_gamma   90.00
#
_symmetry.space_group_name_H-M   'P 1'
#
loop_
_entity.id
_entity.type
_entity.pdbx_description
1 polymer ?
#
loop_
_entity_poly.entity_id
_entity_poly.type
_entity_poly.pdbx_seq_one_letter_code
_entity_poly.pdbx_strand_id
1 'polypeptide(L)' 'MQNGAYEAFRSIDVPEEKAVKAAAALSKRDDDVGILKADMSLLKWMMGFVLAFQIDIFLKMFIH' A
#
# COMPACT_ATOMS: atom_id res chain seq x y z
N MET A 1 9.73 -10.13 -8.54
CA MET A 1 8.48 -10.88 -8.77
C MET A 1 7.85 -10.49 -10.12
N GLN A 2 8.61 -10.56 -11.23
CA GLN A 2 8.14 -10.12 -12.57
C GLN A 2 7.57 -11.23 -13.45
N ASN A 3 7.59 -12.50 -12.99
CA ASN A 3 7.26 -13.64 -13.85
C ASN A 3 5.77 -13.74 -14.22
N GLY A 4 4.85 -13.49 -13.27
CA GLY A 4 3.43 -13.82 -13.49
C GLY A 4 2.73 -12.96 -14.55
N ALA A 5 2.97 -11.65 -14.56
CA ALA A 5 2.34 -10.75 -15.55
C ALA A 5 2.96 -10.92 -16.94
N TYR A 6 4.28 -11.11 -17.02
CA TYR A 6 4.98 -11.36 -18.30
C TYR A 6 4.57 -12.71 -18.90
N GLU A 7 4.45 -13.77 -18.09
CA GLU A 7 3.92 -15.08 -18.54
C GLU A 7 2.45 -15.00 -18.97
N ALA A 8 1.62 -14.19 -18.30
CA ALA A 8 0.23 -13.95 -18.67
C ALA A 8 0.09 -13.20 -20.02
N PHE A 9 0.92 -12.18 -20.28
CA PHE A 9 0.90 -11.49 -21.58
C PHE A 9 1.51 -12.34 -22.71
N ARG A 10 2.53 -13.15 -22.39
CA ARG A 10 3.14 -14.10 -23.33
C ARG A 10 2.18 -15.22 -23.73
N SER A 11 1.33 -15.69 -22.82
CA SER A 11 0.33 -16.74 -23.10
C SER A 11 -0.87 -16.26 -23.94
N ILE A 12 -1.01 -14.94 -24.17
CA ILE A 12 -2.09 -14.34 -24.98
C ILE A 12 -1.56 -13.85 -26.36
N ASP A 13 -0.33 -14.23 -26.75
CA ASP A 13 0.31 -13.84 -28.03
C ASP A 13 0.40 -12.31 -28.21
N VAL A 14 0.59 -11.57 -27.11
CA VAL A 14 0.77 -10.13 -27.16
C VAL A 14 2.23 -9.81 -27.53
N PRO A 15 2.51 -8.95 -28.53
CA PRO A 15 3.87 -8.60 -28.93
C PRO A 15 4.68 -8.07 -27.75
N GLU A 16 5.93 -8.53 -27.64
CA GLU A 16 6.82 -8.38 -26.48
C GLU A 16 6.96 -6.92 -26.01
N GLU A 17 6.98 -5.96 -26.93
CA GLU A 17 7.02 -4.52 -26.60
C GLU A 17 5.79 -4.06 -25.79
N LYS A 18 4.60 -4.57 -26.09
CA LYS A 18 3.37 -4.22 -25.35
C LYS A 18 3.31 -4.93 -24.00
N ALA A 19 3.79 -6.17 -23.93
CA ALA A 19 3.87 -6.93 -22.69
C ALA A 19 4.84 -6.29 -21.69
N VAL A 20 6.03 -5.86 -22.14
CA VAL A 20 7.02 -5.16 -21.30
C VAL A 20 6.48 -3.81 -20.84
N LYS A 21 5.81 -3.05 -21.71
CA LYS A 21 5.23 -1.75 -21.35
C LYS A 21 4.07 -1.88 -20.35
N ALA A 22 3.24 -2.92 -20.48
CA ALA A 22 2.17 -3.22 -19.53
C ALA A 22 2.72 -3.71 -18.19
N ALA A 23 3.74 -4.57 -18.19
CA ALA A 23 4.43 -5.02 -16.99
C ALA A 23 5.12 -3.86 -16.25
N ALA A 24 5.74 -2.92 -16.99
CA ALA A 24 6.34 -1.72 -16.41
C ALA A 24 5.28 -0.78 -15.80
N ALA A 25 4.14 -0.60 -16.48
CA ALA A 25 3.02 0.19 -15.95
C ALA A 25 2.40 -0.42 -14.69
N LEU A 26 2.30 -1.75 -14.64
CA LEU A 26 1.85 -2.49 -13.45
C LEU A 26 2.86 -2.40 -12.31
N SER A 27 4.15 -2.56 -12.59
CA SER A 27 5.20 -2.44 -11.58
C SER A 27 5.22 -1.06 -10.93
N LYS A 28 5.03 0.01 -11.72
CA LYS A 28 4.94 1.37 -11.20
C LYS A 28 3.72 1.56 -10.28
N ARG A 29 2.61 0.91 -10.60
CA ARG A 29 1.39 0.95 -9.79
C ARG A 29 1.55 0.19 -8.47
N ASP A 30 2.26 -0.94 -8.47
CA ASP A 30 2.52 -1.70 -7.25
C ASP A 30 3.43 -0.94 -6.28
N ASP A 31 4.44 -0.22 -6.80
CA ASP A 31 5.29 0.66 -5.99
C ASP A 31 4.46 1.80 -5.35
N ASP A 32 3.60 2.46 -6.12
CA ASP A 32 2.70 3.52 -5.63
C ASP A 32 1.74 2.99 -4.53
N VAL A 33 1.20 1.78 -4.72
CA VAL A 33 0.34 1.12 -3.71
C VAL A 33 1.14 0.72 -2.46
N GLY A 34 2.39 0.30 -2.63
CA GLY A 34 3.29 -0.01 -1.53
C GLY A 34 3.57 1.20 -0.65
N ILE A 35 3.90 2.34 -1.27
CA ILE A 35 4.10 3.62 -0.58
C ILE A 35 2.82 4.06 0.12
N LEU A 36 1.67 4.03 -0.58
CA LEU A 36 0.38 4.40 -0.01
C LEU A 36 0.01 3.54 1.20
N LYS A 37 0.31 2.24 1.18
CA LYS A 37 0.06 1.33 2.31
C LYS A 37 0.97 1.65 3.49
N ALA A 38 2.23 2.00 3.25
CA ALA A 38 3.17 2.42 4.28
C ALA A 38 2.70 3.72 4.95
N ASP A 39 2.31 4.71 4.16
CA ASP A 39 1.79 6.00 4.63
C ASP A 39 0.49 5.81 5.43
N MET A 40 -0.41 4.95 4.96
CA MET A 40 -1.65 4.62 5.67
C MET A 40 -1.36 3.91 7.02
N SER A 41 -0.33 3.07 7.07
CA SER A 41 0.08 2.41 8.32
C SER A 41 0.68 3.41 9.31
N LEU A 42 1.49 4.35 8.83
CA LEU A 42 2.05 5.43 9.65
C LEU A 42 0.93 6.32 10.20
N LEU A 43 0.00 6.72 9.34
CA LEU A 43 -1.15 7.55 9.73
C LEU A 43 -2.01 6.87 10.80
N LYS A 44 -2.27 5.57 10.66
CA LYS A 44 -2.99 4.78 11.67
C LYS A 44 -2.25 4.76 13.01
N TRP A 45 -0.92 4.64 12.98
CA TRP A 45 -0.10 4.63 14.19
C TRP A 45 -0.11 6.00 14.90
N MET A 46 -0.01 7.08 14.14
CA MET A 46 -0.12 8.45 14.67
C MET A 46 -1.49 8.72 15.28
N MET A 47 -2.57 8.34 14.58
CA MET A 47 -3.94 8.47 15.09
C MET A 47 -4.18 7.62 16.33
N GLY A 48 -3.65 6.40 16.37
CA GLY A 48 -3.74 5.53 17.55
C GLY A 48 -3.09 6.14 18.79
N PHE A 49 -1.92 6.78 18.63
CA PHE A 49 -1.26 7.50 19.72
C PHE A 49 -2.09 8.67 20.23
N VAL A 50 -2.65 9.49 19.33
CA VAL A 50 -3.51 10.62 19.71
C VAL A 50 -4.76 10.15 20.46
N LEU A 51 -5.40 9.07 20.00
CA LEU A 51 -6.56 8.49 20.67
C LEU A 51 -6.22 7.93 22.06
N ALA A 52 -5.07 7.25 22.19
CA ALA A 52 -4.62 6.75 23.49
C ALA A 52 -4.40 7.89 24.49
N PHE A 53 -3.78 9.00 24.05
CA PHE A 53 -3.61 10.20 24.87
C PHE A 53 -4.94 10.83 25.29
N GLN A 54 -5.91 10.89 24.37
CA GLN A 54 -7.25 11.37 24.71
C GLN A 54 -7.87 10.48 25.78
N ILE A 55 -7.85 9.15 25.59
CA ILE A 55 -8.41 8.21 26.57
C ILE A 55 -7.73 8.35 27.94
N ASP A 56 -6.39 8.48 27.99
CA ASP A 56 -5.65 8.68 29.24
C ASP A 56 -6.11 9.95 29.98
N ILE A 57 -6.19 11.07 29.27
CA ILE A 57 -6.67 12.35 29.83
C ILE A 57 -8.12 12.21 30.30
N PHE A 58 -8.98 11.55 29.52
CA PHE A 58 -10.38 11.32 29.89
C PHE A 58 -10.51 10.45 31.15
N LEU A 59 -9.75 9.36 31.24
CA LEU A 59 -9.73 8.52 32.44
C LEU A 59 -9.22 9.29 33.65
N LYS A 60 -8.15 10.09 33.49
CA LYS A 60 -7.60 10.91 34.57
C LYS A 60 -8.57 12.00 35.04
N MET A 61 -9.42 12.54 34.17
CA MET A 61 -10.36 13.61 34.50
C MET A 61 -11.69 13.10 35.10
N PHE A 62 -12.10 11.87 34.78
CA PHE A 62 -13.40 11.33 35.22
C PHE A 62 -13.31 10.21 36.28
N ILE A 63 -12.16 9.54 36.42
CA ILE A 63 -11.97 8.43 37.38
C ILE A 63 -11.08 8.83 38.57
N HIS A 64 -10.49 10.04 38.55
CA HIS A 64 -9.80 10.64 39.69
C HIS A 64 -10.51 11.90 40.18
#